data_AF-A0A2P9GTY7-F1
#
_entry.id   AF-A0A2P9GTY7-F1
#
_cell.length_a   1.000
_cell.length_b   1.000
_cell.length_c   1.000
_cell.angle_alpha   90.00
_cell.angle_beta   90.00
_cell.angle_gamma   90.00
#
_symmetry.space_group_name_H-M   'P 1'
#
loop_
_entity.id
_entity.type
_entity.pdbx_description
1 polymer ?
#
loop_
_entity_poly.entity_id
_entity_poly.type
_entity_poly.pdbx_seq_one_letter_code
_entity_poly.pdbx_strand_id
1 'polypeptide(L)' 'MKHGYGIYVYDHINRYEGYWFRGMKHGYAILYEGDHIYYAHFNYDKLISKEIILLKILININLKKKHLNLRRGR' A
#
# COMPACT_ATOMS: atom_id res chain seq x y z
N MET A 1 -21.87 -13.36 -0.72
CA MET A 1 -20.57 -13.24 -1.44
C MET A 1 -20.12 -11.79 -1.39
N LYS A 2 -18.85 -11.52 -1.07
CA LYS A 2 -18.30 -10.15 -1.07
C LYS A 2 -18.15 -9.66 -2.51
N HIS A 3 -18.61 -8.45 -2.81
CA HIS A 3 -18.51 -7.83 -4.12
C HIS A 3 -18.33 -6.32 -3.93
N GLY A 4 -17.49 -5.69 -4.75
CA GLY A 4 -17.15 -4.27 -4.61
C GLY A 4 -16.02 -4.03 -3.59
N TYR A 5 -15.86 -2.78 -3.14
CA TYR A 5 -14.80 -2.41 -2.21
C TYR A 5 -15.08 -2.92 -0.79
N GLY A 6 -14.05 -3.40 -0.10
CA GLY A 6 -14.18 -3.84 1.28
C GLY A 6 -12.85 -4.03 2.00
N ILE A 7 -12.92 -3.95 3.33
CA ILE A 7 -11.78 -4.14 4.23
C ILE A 7 -11.86 -5.54 4.84
N TYR A 8 -10.73 -6.23 4.87
CA TYR A 8 -10.57 -7.52 5.52
C TYR A 8 -9.37 -7.48 6.45
N VAL A 9 -9.64 -7.63 7.73
CA VAL A 9 -8.65 -7.60 8.80
C VAL A 9 -8.25 -9.05 9.10
N TYR A 10 -6.96 -9.38 8.92
CA TYR A 10 -6.42 -10.71 9.26
C TYR A 10 -6.12 -10.80 10.75
N ASP A 11 -5.51 -9.74 11.28
CA ASP A 11 -5.16 -9.57 12.68
C ASP A 11 -5.07 -8.07 13.01
N HIS A 12 -4.59 -7.72 14.20
CA HIS A 12 -4.52 -6.33 14.68
C HIS A 12 -3.68 -5.40 13.79
N ILE A 13 -2.72 -5.94 13.04
CA ILE A 13 -1.72 -5.16 12.29
C ILE A 13 -1.88 -5.38 10.78
N ASN A 14 -2.33 -6.56 10.38
CA ASN A 14 -2.46 -6.95 8.99
C ASN A 14 -3.89 -6.77 8.49
N ARG A 15 -4.07 -5.95 7.46
CA ARG A 15 -5.36 -5.79 6.79
C ARG A 15 -5.22 -5.59 5.29
N TYR A 16 -6.22 -6.07 4.57
CA TYR A 16 -6.45 -5.85 3.15
C TYR A 16 -7.57 -4.82 3.00
N GLU A 17 -7.35 -3.83 2.15
CA GLU A 17 -8.35 -2.82 1.83
C GLU A 17 -8.40 -2.66 0.30
N GLY A 18 -9.46 -3.14 -0.34
CA GLY A 18 -9.51 -3.20 -1.80
C GLY A 18 -10.76 -3.85 -2.36
N TYR A 19 -10.74 -4.12 -3.66
CA TYR A 19 -11.90 -4.65 -4.38
C TYR A 19 -12.06 -6.17 -4.25
N TRP A 20 -13.31 -6.59 -4.18
CA TRP A 20 -13.73 -7.98 -4.14
C TRP A 20 -14.59 -8.28 -5.35
N PHE A 21 -14.38 -9.45 -5.94
CA PHE A 21 -15.22 -9.97 -7.01
C PHE A 21 -15.55 -11.43 -6.72
N ARG A 22 -16.85 -11.73 -6.56
CA ARG A 22 -17.37 -13.09 -6.26
C ARG A 22 -16.77 -13.72 -4.99
N GLY A 23 -16.51 -12.91 -3.97
CA GLY A 23 -15.91 -13.36 -2.71
C GLY A 23 -14.38 -13.48 -2.73
N MET A 24 -13.74 -13.23 -3.87
CA MET A 24 -12.28 -13.27 -4.04
C MET A 24 -11.72 -11.85 -4.13
N LYS A 25 -10.49 -11.64 -3.68
CA LYS A 25 -9.77 -10.37 -3.88
C LYS A 25 -9.56 -10.13 -5.37
N HIS A 26 -9.78 -8.91 -5.80
CA HIS A 26 -9.68 -8.52 -7.20
C HIS A 26 -9.30 -7.05 -7.34
N GLY A 27 -8.77 -6.64 -8.48
CA GLY A 27 -8.41 -5.25 -8.75
C GLY A 27 -7.36 -4.70 -7.79
N TYR A 28 -7.36 -3.38 -7.64
CA TYR A 28 -6.38 -2.68 -6.81
C TYR A 28 -6.74 -2.74 -5.32
N ALA A 29 -5.71 -2.78 -4.49
CA ALA A 29 -5.82 -2.85 -3.05
C ALA A 29 -4.62 -2.20 -2.35
N ILE A 30 -4.82 -1.91 -1.07
CA ILE A 30 -3.78 -1.55 -0.12
C ILE A 30 -3.63 -2.72 0.86
N LEU A 31 -2.40 -3.20 1.02
CA LEU A 31 -2.03 -4.20 2.03
C LEU A 31 -1.27 -3.52 3.15
N TYR A 32 -1.73 -3.76 4.36
CA TYR A 32 -1.01 -3.43 5.59
C TYR A 32 -0.41 -4.73 6.11
N GLU A 33 0.91 -4.78 6.20
CA GLU A 33 1.65 -5.92 6.72
C GLU A 33 2.71 -5.44 7.71
N GLY A 34 2.42 -5.57 9.00
CA GLY A 34 3.24 -4.96 10.04
C GLY A 34 3.29 -3.43 9.88
N ASP A 35 4.49 -2.88 9.89
CA ASP A 35 4.75 -1.46 9.66
C ASP A 35 4.79 -1.07 8.18
N HIS A 36 4.62 -2.03 7.27
CA HIS A 36 4.74 -1.80 5.84
C HIS A 36 3.36 -1.69 5.19
N ILE A 37 3.24 -0.73 4.29
CA ILE A 37 2.03 -0.51 3.50
C ILE A 37 2.40 -0.70 2.03
N TYR A 38 1.59 -1.46 1.30
CA TYR A 38 1.82 -1.78 -0.10
C TYR A 38 0.61 -1.45 -0.97
N TYR A 39 0.86 -0.97 -2.19
CA TYR A 39 -0.10 -1.11 -3.28
C TYR A 39 -0.04 -2.54 -3.79
N ALA A 40 -1.20 -3.16 -3.95
CA ALA A 40 -1.31 -4.51 -4.48
C ALA A 40 -2.36 -4.57 -5.58
N HIS A 41 -2.17 -5.47 -6.52
CA HIS A 41 -3.15 -5.80 -7.56
C HIS A 41 -3.46 -7.29 -7.51
N PHE A 42 -4.74 -7.63 -7.46
CA PHE A 42 -5.21 -9.01 -7.37
C PHE A 42 -6.07 -9.37 -8.58
N ASN A 43 -6.03 -10.64 -8.97
CA ASN A 43 -6.94 -11.20 -9.97
C ASN A 43 -7.45 -12.57 -9.47
N TYR A 44 -8.68 -12.62 -8.96
CA TYR A 44 -9.30 -13.83 -8.41
C TYR A 44 -8.39 -14.46 -7.34
N ASP A 45 -8.13 -13.73 -6.25
CA ASP A 45 -7.21 -14.06 -5.14
C ASP A 45 -5.72 -14.21 -5.49
N LYS A 46 -5.36 -14.29 -6.77
CA LYS A 46 -3.96 -14.30 -7.18
C LYS A 46 -3.36 -12.90 -7.08
N LEU A 47 -2.29 -12.76 -6.30
CA LEU A 47 -1.49 -11.54 -6.27
C LEU A 47 -0.74 -11.39 -7.60
N ILE A 48 -1.01 -10.29 -8.31
CA ILE A 48 -0.37 -9.96 -9.60
C ILE A 48 0.82 -9.04 -9.38
N SER A 49 0.67 -8.00 -8.56
CA SER A 49 1.75 -7.09 -8.22
C SER A 49 1.62 -6.59 -6.78
N LYS A 50 2.76 -6.23 -6.19
CA LYS A 50 2.87 -5.66 -4.85
C LYS A 50 4.03 -4.68 -4.79
N GLU A 51 3.76 -3.44 -4.44
CA GLU A 51 4.75 -2.34 -4.37
C GLU A 51 4.69 -1.63 -3.02
N ILE A 52 5.84 -1.40 -2.40
CA ILE A 52 5.90 -0.70 -1.11
C ILE A 52 5.59 0.80 -1.25
N ILE A 53 4.74 1.32 -0.37
CA ILE A 53 4.36 2.74 -0.29
C ILE A 53 5.28 3.49 0.66
N LEU A 54 5.47 2.96 1.88
CA LEU A 54 6.08 3.70 2.98
C LEU A 54 7.53 4.13 2.69
N LEU A 55 8.30 3.26 2.03
CA LEU A 55 9.68 3.56 1.67
C LEU A 55 9.78 4.73 0.68
N LYS A 56 8.85 4.82 -0.28
CA LYS A 56 8.83 5.89 -1.30
C LYS A 56 8.61 7.26 -0.65
N ILE A 57 7.72 7.35 0.34
CA ILE A 57 7.43 8.60 1.06
C ILE A 57 8.62 9.00 1.94
N LEU A 58 9.18 8.08 2.73
CA LEU A 58 10.30 8.38 3.62
C LEU A 58 11.55 8.83 2.84
N ILE A 59 11.86 8.15 1.73
CA ILE A 59 12.95 8.53 0.83
C ILE A 59 12.70 9.92 0.24
N ASN A 60 11.48 10.20 -0.25
CA ASN A 60 11.13 11.51 -0.82
C ASN A 60 11.26 12.64 0.23
N ILE A 61 10.82 12.41 1.47
CA ILE A 61 10.98 13.36 2.58
C ILE A 61 12.47 13.63 2.85
N ASN A 62 13.29 12.58 2.90
CA ASN A 62 14.73 12.72 3.13
C ASN A 62 15.44 13.46 1.97
N LEU A 63 15.05 13.19 0.72
CA LEU A 63 15.55 13.91 -0.46
C LEU A 63 15.17 15.39 -0.44
N LYS A 64 13.92 15.72 -0.09
CA LYS A 64 13.47 17.11 0.07
C LYS A 64 14.23 17.85 1.17
N LYS A 65 14.50 17.20 2.30
CA LYS A 65 15.32 17.76 3.39
C LYS A 65 16.74 18.08 2.93
N LYS A 66 17.39 17.19 2.16
CA LYS A 66 18.73 17.43 1.59
C LYS A 66 18.75 18.64 0.65
N HIS A 67 17.76 18.78 -0.22
CA HIS A 67 17.63 19.94 -1.11
C HIS A 67 17.38 21.25 -0.37
N LEU A 68 16.59 21.24 0.72
CA LEU A 68 16.31 22.43 1.52
C LEU A 68 17.56 22.94 2.26
N ASN A 69 18.39 22.02 2.77
CA ASN A 69 19.63 22.36 3.47
C ASN A 69 20.69 22.95 2.53
N LEU A 70 20.72 22.54 1.25
CA LEU A 70 21.62 23.11 0.24
C LEU A 70 21.26 24.55 -0.19
N ARG A 71 20.01 24.98 0.00
CA ARG A 71 19.57 26.36 -0.34
C ARG A 71 19.77 27.38 0.79
N ARG A 72 20.03 26.92 2.02
CA ARG A 72 20.28 27.79 3.19
C ARG A 72 21.75 28.08 3.45
N GLY A 73 22.66 27.48 2.68
CA GLY A 73 24.09 27.78 2.71
C GLY A 73 24.50 28.72 1.56
N ARG A 74 24.05 29.97 1.60
CA ARG A 74 24.62 31.12 0.89
C ARG A 74 24.33 32.38 1.70
#